data_AF-A0A1C6I7B5-F1
#
_entry.id   AF-A0A1C6I7B5-F1
#
_cell.length_a   1.000
_cell.length_b   1.000
_cell.length_c   1.000
_cell.angle_alpha   90.00
_cell.angle_beta   90.00
_cell.angle_gamma   90.00
#
_symmetry.space_group_name_H-M   'P 1'
#
loop_
_entity.id
_entity.type
_entity.pdbx_description
1 polymer ?
#
loop_
_entity_poly.entity_id
_entity_poly.type
_entity_poly.pdbx_seq_one_letter_code
_entity_poly.pdbx_strand_id
1 'polypeptide(L)'
;MEKDNKKYPPYSFWRIKRILEQDYDYRLEKVGQGYKANRRAGYTERYNLIRNSDNKILLEWIKLDGLRKVLGEAGYPLHDEKSRNKKVSDSRNRKE
;
A
#
# COMPACT_ATOMS: atom_id res chain seq x y z
N MET A 1 16.75 14.75 9.82
CA MET A 1 15.48 14.26 9.25
C MET A 1 14.91 13.24 10.21
N GLU A 2 13.90 13.64 10.96
CA GLU A 2 13.19 12.80 11.93
C GLU A 2 12.67 11.54 11.24
N LYS A 3 13.08 10.37 11.73
CA LYS A 3 12.46 9.11 11.34
C LYS A 3 11.14 9.05 12.11
N ASP A 4 10.04 9.40 11.46
CA ASP A 4 8.70 9.16 11.99
C ASP A 4 8.62 7.71 12.47
N ASN A 5 8.67 7.56 13.79
CA ASN A 5 8.62 6.28 14.46
C ASN A 5 7.26 5.68 14.11
N LYS A 6 7.22 4.57 13.38
CA LYS A 6 6.02 3.96 12.77
C LYS A 6 4.95 3.65 13.83
N LYS A 7 4.15 4.64 14.21
CA LYS A 7 3.02 4.53 15.15
C LYS A 7 1.70 4.25 14.42
N TYR A 8 1.77 3.60 13.26
CA TYR A 8 0.59 3.31 12.44
C TYR A 8 0.54 1.83 12.12
N PRO A 9 -0.67 1.24 12.00
CA PRO A 9 -0.82 -0.15 11.65
C PRO A 9 -0.08 -0.47 10.35
N PRO A 10 0.66 -1.59 10.26
CA PRO A 10 1.55 -1.89 9.14
C PRO A 10 0.78 -2.41 7.92
N TYR A 11 -0.12 -1.60 7.36
CA TYR A 11 -0.88 -2.01 6.17
C TYR A 11 0.05 -2.34 5.00
N SER A 12 -0.18 -3.51 4.40
CA SER A 12 0.44 -3.85 3.13
C SER A 12 -0.15 -2.99 2.00
N PHE A 13 0.62 -2.76 0.94
CA PHE A 13 0.12 -2.11 -0.28
C PHE A 13 -1.19 -2.74 -0.77
N TRP A 14 -1.25 -4.08 -0.78
CA TRP A 14 -2.43 -4.82 -1.22
C TRP A 14 -3.66 -4.59 -0.35
N ARG A 15 -3.49 -4.42 0.97
CA ARG A 15 -4.61 -4.10 1.85
C ARG A 15 -5.11 -2.68 1.60
N ILE A 16 -4.21 -1.71 1.46
CA ILE A 16 -4.55 -0.33 1.11
C ILE A 16 -5.32 -0.30 -0.21
N LYS A 17 -4.78 -0.95 -1.24
CA LYS A 17 -5.42 -1.07 -2.56
C LYS A 17 -6.84 -1.62 -2.45
N ARG A 18 -7.05 -2.71 -1.70
CA ARG A 18 -8.39 -3.29 -1.51
C ARG A 18 -9.35 -2.36 -0.79
N ILE A 19 -8.93 -1.68 0.28
CA ILE A 19 -9.78 -0.69 0.96
C ILE A 19 -10.22 0.41 -0.01
N LEU A 20 -9.26 0.93 -0.79
CA LEU A 20 -9.53 1.99 -1.78
C LEU A 20 -10.44 1.54 -2.93
N GLU A 21 -10.47 0.25 -3.28
CA GLU A 21 -11.35 -0.31 -4.32
C GLU A 21 -12.72 -0.74 -3.77
N GLN A 22 -12.79 -1.16 -2.50
CA GLN A 22 -14.02 -1.68 -1.86
C GLN A 22 -14.91 -0.56 -1.34
N ASP A 23 -14.32 0.40 -0.64
CA ASP A 23 -15.06 1.42 0.08
C ASP A 23 -15.05 2.77 -0.64
N TYR A 24 -14.18 2.88 -1.65
CA TYR A 24 -14.03 4.07 -2.48
C TYR A 24 -13.93 3.67 -3.95
N ASP A 25 -14.09 4.66 -4.84
CA ASP A 25 -13.91 4.49 -6.27
C ASP A 25 -12.47 4.85 -6.68
N TYR A 26 -11.45 4.43 -5.91
CA TYR A 26 -10.08 4.94 -6.06
C TYR A 26 -9.07 3.83 -6.39
N ARG A 27 -7.98 4.20 -7.07
CA ARG A 27 -6.80 3.36 -7.30
C ARG A 27 -5.50 4.11 -7.02
N LEU A 28 -4.47 3.34 -6.71
CA LEU A 28 -3.09 3.84 -6.59
C LEU A 28 -2.30 3.49 -7.83
N GLU A 29 -1.70 4.51 -8.45
CA GLU A 29 -0.77 4.36 -9.55
C GLU A 29 0.65 4.70 -9.10
N LYS A 30 1.62 3.84 -9.41
CA LYS A 30 3.02 4.07 -9.04
C LYS A 30 3.63 5.12 -9.95
N VAL A 31 4.21 6.16 -9.37
CA VAL A 31 4.89 7.22 -10.13
C VAL A 31 6.27 6.73 -10.59
N GLY A 32 6.57 6.93 -11.87
CA GLY A 32 7.89 6.67 -12.42
C GLY A 32 8.92 7.67 -11.89
N GLN A 33 9.72 7.26 -10.89
CA GLN A 33 10.75 8.12 -10.26
C GLN A 33 12.11 8.04 -10.96
N GLY A 34 12.18 7.41 -12.14
CA GLY A 34 13.39 7.21 -12.93
C GLY A 34 14.04 5.83 -12.76
N TYR A 35 14.92 5.49 -13.72
CA TYR A 35 15.67 4.23 -13.71
C TYR A 35 16.59 4.15 -12.48
N LYS A 36 16.60 2.98 -11.80
CA LYS A 36 17.42 2.73 -10.59
C LYS A 36 17.20 3.75 -9.46
N ALA A 37 16.07 4.46 -9.42
CA ALA A 37 15.77 5.42 -8.36
C ALA A 37 15.82 4.78 -6.95
N ASN A 38 15.47 3.49 -6.87
CA ASN A 38 15.56 2.68 -5.66
C ASN A 38 16.97 2.48 -5.10
N ARG A 39 18.02 2.81 -5.85
CA ARG A 39 19.42 2.74 -5.37
C ARG A 39 19.85 3.98 -4.60
N ARG A 40 19.06 5.06 -4.63
CA ARG A 40 19.37 6.29 -3.90
C ARG A 40 19.07 6.10 -2.42
N ALA A 41 19.97 6.56 -1.56
CA ALA A 41 19.73 6.60 -0.12
C ALA A 41 18.46 7.42 0.19
N GLY A 42 17.59 6.88 1.04
CA GLY A 42 16.31 7.51 1.37
C GLY A 42 15.22 7.38 0.30
N TYR A 43 15.41 6.53 -0.72
CA TYR A 43 14.36 6.24 -1.69
C TYR A 43 13.07 5.78 -1.01
N THR A 44 11.95 6.38 -1.42
CA THR A 44 10.61 5.97 -1.02
C THR A 44 9.73 6.00 -2.26
N GLU A 45 8.96 4.92 -2.44
CA GLU A 45 7.99 4.82 -3.53
C GLU A 45 6.91 5.89 -3.41
N ARG A 46 6.53 6.46 -4.55
CA ARG A 46 5.52 7.52 -4.66
C ARG A 46 4.36 7.04 -5.53
N TYR A 47 3.17 7.48 -5.17
CA TYR A 47 1.94 7.08 -5.83
C TYR A 47 1.05 8.28 -6.14
N ASN A 48 0.24 8.16 -7.17
CA ASN A 48 -0.90 9.03 -7.42
C ASN A 48 -2.17 8.32 -6.97
N LEU A 49 -3.07 9.03 -6.30
CA LEU A 49 -4.41 8.58 -5.96
C LEU A 49 -5.36 9.07 -7.05
N ILE A 50 -5.98 8.12 -7.75
CA ILE A 50 -6.79 8.39 -8.94
C ILE A 50 -8.20 7.86 -8.70
N ARG A 51 -9.21 8.63 -9.05
CA ARG A 51 -10.60 8.17 -9.06
C ARG A 51 -10.88 7.38 -10.34
N ASN A 52 -11.47 6.20 -10.24
CA ASN A 52 -11.67 5.30 -11.38
C ASN A 52 -12.77 5.78 -12.32
N SER A 53 -13.87 6.35 -11.80
CA SER A 53 -15.00 6.83 -12.59
C SER A 53 -14.63 7.86 -13.67
N ASP A 54 -13.73 8.79 -13.37
CA ASP A 54 -13.36 9.88 -14.28
C ASP A 54 -11.85 10.01 -14.52
N ASN A 55 -11.05 9.09 -14.00
CA ASN A 55 -9.58 9.12 -14.03
C ASN A 55 -8.97 10.41 -13.48
N LYS A 56 -9.70 11.16 -12.63
CA LYS A 56 -9.19 12.38 -12.02
C LYS A 56 -8.16 12.03 -10.96
N ILE A 57 -7.00 12.69 -11.04
CA ILE A 57 -5.98 12.62 -10.01
C ILE A 57 -6.42 13.48 -8.83
N LEU A 58 -6.59 12.86 -7.67
CA LEU A 58 -7.01 13.52 -6.44
C LEU A 58 -5.80 14.00 -5.63
N LEU A 59 -4.75 13.18 -5.58
CA LEU A 59 -3.49 13.48 -4.90
C LEU A 59 -2.33 12.92 -5.70
N GLU A 60 -1.24 13.69 -5.77
CA GLU A 60 -0.03 13.32 -6.49
C GLU A 60 1.15 13.11 -5.55
N TRP A 61 2.10 12.26 -5.97
CA TRP A 61 3.38 12.07 -5.28
C TRP A 61 3.26 11.71 -3.78
N ILE A 62 2.22 10.97 -3.39
CA ILE A 62 1.99 10.57 -2.00
C ILE A 62 2.84 9.36 -1.61
N LYS A 63 3.17 9.27 -0.32
CA LYS A 63 3.80 8.09 0.29
C LYS A 63 2.71 7.18 0.85
N LEU A 64 2.92 5.86 0.80
CA LEU A 64 2.01 4.90 1.44
C LEU A 64 1.90 5.11 2.96
N ASP A 65 2.93 5.65 3.61
CA ASP A 65 2.89 5.91 5.05
C ASP A 65 1.81 6.94 5.44
N GLY A 66 1.52 7.93 4.58
CA GLY A 66 0.42 8.86 4.80
C GLY A 66 -0.94 8.14 4.78
N LEU A 67 -1.13 7.22 3.82
CA LEU A 67 -2.35 6.41 3.75
C LEU A 67 -2.48 5.46 4.94
N ARG A 68 -1.36 4.85 5.39
CA ARG A 68 -1.36 4.00 6.59
C ARG A 68 -1.85 4.74 7.83
N LYS A 69 -1.41 5.99 8.00
CA LYS A 69 -1.87 6.86 9.07
C LYS A 69 -3.38 7.09 8.99
N VAL A 70 -3.86 7.60 7.85
CA VAL A 70 -5.27 7.95 7.65
C VAL A 70 -6.17 6.73 7.84
N LEU A 71 -5.81 5.58 7.28
CA LEU A 71 -6.60 4.35 7.41
C LEU A 71 -6.56 3.77 8.83
N GLY A 72 -5.45 3.93 9.54
CA GLY A 72 -5.33 3.56 10.95
C GLY A 72 -6.21 4.43 11.85
N GLU A 73 -6.21 5.74 11.62
CA GLU A 73 -7.05 6.71 12.34
C GLU A 73 -8.54 6.51 12.05
N ALA A 74 -8.89 6.14 10.82
CA ALA A 74 -10.26 5.80 10.42
C ALA A 74 -10.75 4.44 10.97
N GLY A 75 -9.89 3.66 11.63
CA GLY A 75 -10.28 2.40 12.29
C GLY A 75 -10.44 1.21 11.36
N TYR A 76 -9.87 1.25 10.15
CA TYR A 76 -9.92 0.10 9.26
C TYR A 76 -9.21 -1.13 9.87
N PRO A 77 -9.68 -2.36 9.61
CA PRO A 77 -8.97 -3.55 10.06
C PRO A 77 -7.73 -3.78 9.21
N LEU A 78 -6.61 -4.08 9.90
CA LEU A 78 -5.31 -4.37 9.27
C LEU A 78 -5.37 -5.58 8.32
N HIS A 79 -6.20 -6.57 8.64
CA HIS A 79 -6.37 -7.79 7.89
C HIS A 79 -7.83 -8.00 7.52
N ASP A 80 -8.07 -8.38 6.27
CA ASP A 80 -9.34 -8.93 5.79
C ASP A 80 -9.20 -10.44 5.57
N GLU A 81 -10.29 -11.10 5.17
CA GLU A 81 -10.31 -12.54 4.85
C GLU A 81 -9.22 -12.91 3.83
N LYS A 82 -9.03 -12.07 2.79
CA LYS A 82 -7.99 -12.25 1.76
C LYS A 82 -6.57 -12.15 2.31
N SER A 83 -6.35 -11.44 3.42
CA SER A 83 -5.05 -11.35 4.10
C SER A 83 -4.73 -12.62 4.90
N ARG A 84 -5.74 -13.35 5.37
CA ARG A 84 -5.59 -14.53 6.24
C ARG A 84 -5.26 -15.82 5.48
N ASN A 85 -5.65 -15.93 4.21
CA ASN A 85 -5.46 -17.14 3.39
C ASN A 85 -4.02 -17.44 2.94
N LYS A 86 -3.02 -16.63 3.32
CA LYS A 86 -1.63 -16.81 2.86
C LYS A 86 -0.82 -17.85 3.66
N LYS A 87 -1.44 -18.57 4.62
CA LYS A 87 -0.74 -19.54 5.50
C LYS A 87 -0.83 -21.02 5.08
N VAL A 88 -1.34 -21.38 3.90
CA VAL A 88 -1.55 -22.81 3.53
C VAL A 88 -1.01 -23.19 2.15
N SER A 89 0.22 -22.78 1.79
CA SER A 89 0.83 -23.32 0.56
C SER A 89 2.34 -23.59 0.62
N ASP A 90 2.90 -23.81 1.81
CA ASP A 90 4.29 -24.28 1.90
C ASP A 90 4.44 -25.40 2.94
N SER A 91 3.98 -26.59 2.56
CA SER A 91 4.45 -27.82 3.18
C SER A 91 4.27 -29.00 2.21
N ARG A 92 5.41 -29.62 1.86
CA ARG A 92 5.60 -30.97 1.27
C ARG A 92 5.64 -31.07 -0.26
N ASN A 93 6.84 -30.92 -0.81
CA ASN A 93 7.44 -31.96 -1.66
C ASN A 93 8.96 -31.74 -1.81
N ARG A 94 9.72 -32.18 -0.80
CA ARG A 94 11.03 -32.81 -1.07
C ARG A 94 10.76 -34.30 -0.99
N LYS A 95 10.58 -34.94 -2.14
CA LYS A 95 10.67 -36.39 -2.23
C LYS A 95 12.15 -36.78 -2.28
N GLU A 96 12.38 -37.91 -1.62
CA GLU A 96 13.58 -38.74 -1.46
C GLU A 96 14.58 -38.72 -2.62
#